data_AF-A0A1C6YWY5-F1
#
_entry.id   AF-A0A1C6YWY5-F1
#
_cell.length_a   1.000
_cell.length_b   1.000
_cell.length_c   1.000
_cell.angle_alpha   90.00
_cell.angle_beta   90.00
_cell.angle_gamma   90.00
#
_symmetry.space_group_name_H-M   'P 1'
#
loop_
_entity.id
_entity.type
_entity.pdbx_description
1 polymer ?
#
loop_
_entity_poly.entity_id
_entity_poly.type
_entity_poly.pdbx_seq_one_letter_code
_entity_poly.pdbx_strand_id
1 'polypeptide(L)'
;MLVATDVAARGLDIKELEMVVNYELSFDPEVHVHRIGRTARAGQKGLAVSFVAPSEMVRAHALEDYIGLKSTWLSADKMMASPMQPLEAEMVTLCIDGGRKAKIRPGDILGALTGDAGLTAADVGKIDMFPIHAYVAIRKASAKKAIKQLQEGKIKGKNCKVRIYK
;
A
#
# COMPACT_ATOMS: atom_id res chain seq x y z
N MET A 1 1.16 4.54 0.35
CA MET A 1 2.34 5.41 0.56
C MET A 1 2.07 6.28 1.77
N LEU A 2 2.96 6.28 2.76
CA LEU A 2 2.89 7.16 3.93
C LEU A 2 4.11 8.07 3.90
N VAL A 3 3.89 9.37 4.05
CA VAL A 3 4.97 10.35 4.24
C VAL A 3 4.88 10.83 5.67
N ALA A 4 5.95 10.66 6.44
CA ALA A 4 6.00 11.02 7.85
C ALA A 4 7.36 11.64 8.20
N THR A 5 7.33 12.64 9.07
CA THR A 5 8.54 13.13 9.75
C THR A 5 8.84 12.28 10.98
N ASP A 6 10.05 12.36 11.52
CA ASP A 6 10.46 11.60 12.71
C ASP A 6 9.52 11.80 13.91
N VAL A 7 8.93 12.99 14.06
CA VAL A 7 7.96 13.29 15.13
C VAL A 7 6.65 12.54 14.89
N ALA A 8 6.14 12.55 13.66
CA ALA A 8 4.88 11.89 13.31
C ALA A 8 4.98 10.35 13.32
N ALA A 9 6.19 9.80 13.14
CA ALA A 9 6.43 8.36 13.16
C ALA A 9 6.46 7.74 14.57
N ARG A 10 6.65 8.55 15.63
CA ARG A 10 6.68 8.07 17.03
C ARG A 10 5.27 7.71 17.50
N GLY A 11 5.06 6.46 17.88
CA GLY A 11 3.77 5.95 18.36
C GLY A 11 2.87 5.34 17.28
N LEU A 12 3.25 5.43 16.00
CA LEU A 12 2.62 4.65 14.94
C LEU A 12 3.29 3.27 14.87
N ASP A 13 2.53 2.22 15.17
CA ASP A 13 2.94 0.83 14.92
C ASP A 13 2.83 0.53 13.42
N ILE A 14 3.80 1.03 12.65
CA ILE A 14 3.88 0.79 11.21
C ILE A 14 4.56 -0.56 11.02
N LYS A 15 3.74 -1.59 10.77
CA LYS A 15 4.20 -2.96 10.49
C LYS A 15 4.60 -3.11 9.03
N GLU A 16 5.70 -3.82 8.81
CA GLU A 16 6.10 -4.51 7.58
C GLU A 16 5.96 -3.68 6.29
N LEU A 17 6.91 -2.75 6.09
CA LEU A 17 7.02 -2.00 4.84
C LEU A 17 7.89 -2.75 3.83
N GLU A 18 7.50 -2.76 2.55
CA GLU A 18 8.34 -3.26 1.45
C GLU A 18 9.53 -2.33 1.17
N MET A 19 9.35 -1.03 1.42
CA MET A 19 10.36 -0.01 1.19
C MET A 19 10.31 1.11 2.23
N VAL A 20 11.49 1.59 2.63
CA VAL A 20 11.68 2.83 3.41
C VAL A 20 12.48 3.80 2.56
N VAL A 21 11.99 5.02 2.40
CA VAL A 21 12.71 6.10 1.70
C VAL A 21 13.01 7.21 2.70
N ASN A 22 14.29 7.51 2.91
CA ASN A 22 14.77 8.59 3.76
C ASN A 22 15.06 9.81 2.91
N TYR A 23 14.31 10.89 3.15
CA TYR A 23 14.56 12.18 2.49
C TYR A 23 15.87 12.83 2.97
N GLU A 24 16.18 12.69 4.25
CA GLU A 24 17.43 13.16 4.86
C GLU A 24 18.04 12.04 5.70
N LEU A 25 19.37 11.99 5.73
CA LEU A 25 20.10 11.07 6.60
C LEU A 25 19.92 11.47 8.07
N SER A 26 19.70 10.47 8.92
CA SER A 26 19.66 10.69 10.37
C SER A 26 21.04 11.15 10.85
N PHE A 27 21.07 12.02 11.85
CA PHE A 27 22.33 12.45 12.48
C PHE A 27 23.01 11.31 13.26
N ASP A 28 22.20 10.43 13.83
CA ASP A 28 22.65 9.28 14.60
C ASP A 28 22.46 7.99 13.77
N PRO A 29 23.54 7.20 13.52
CA PRO A 29 23.46 5.92 12.83
C PRO A 29 22.49 4.92 13.46
N GLU A 30 22.40 4.86 14.79
CA GLU A 30 21.51 3.93 15.49
C GLU A 30 20.03 4.26 15.21
N VAL A 31 19.70 5.56 15.25
CA VAL A 31 18.36 6.05 14.88
C VAL A 31 18.06 5.73 13.42
N HIS A 32 19.04 5.85 12.53
CA HIS A 32 18.87 5.51 11.12
C HIS A 32 18.54 4.02 10.93
N VAL A 33 19.30 3.14 11.59
CA VAL A 33 19.09 1.68 11.55
C VAL A 33 17.71 1.31 12.07
N HIS A 34 17.24 1.92 13.15
CA HIS A 34 15.88 1.71 13.65
C HIS A 34 14.78 2.17 12.69
N ARG A 35 15.05 3.20 11.87
CA ARG A 35 14.13 3.72 10.85
C ARG A 35 14.04 2.78 9.65
N ILE A 36 15.18 2.36 9.10
CA ILE A 36 15.20 1.42 7.97
C ILE A 36 14.79 0.01 8.39
N GLY A 37 14.98 -0.36 9.65
CA GLY A 37 14.50 -1.62 10.25
C GLY A 37 12.97 -1.75 10.31
N ARG A 38 12.20 -0.83 9.70
CA ARG A 38 10.76 -0.97 9.44
C ARG A 38 10.46 -1.75 8.16
N THR A 39 11.47 -1.98 7.32
CA THR A 39 11.44 -2.94 6.21
C THR A 39 12.24 -4.22 6.56
N ALA A 40 12.20 -5.24 5.69
CA ALA A 40 13.00 -6.46 5.80
C ALA A 40 12.89 -7.21 7.16
N ARG A 41 11.69 -7.31 7.75
CA ARG A 41 11.46 -8.03 9.02
C ARG A 41 11.16 -9.51 8.80
N ALA A 42 11.41 -10.34 9.81
CA ALA A 42 11.10 -11.79 9.81
C ALA A 42 11.71 -12.60 8.63
N GLY A 43 12.93 -12.23 8.21
CA GLY A 43 13.64 -12.92 7.11
C GLY A 43 13.17 -12.53 5.71
N GLN A 44 12.22 -11.59 5.59
CA GLN A 44 11.81 -11.03 4.31
C GLN A 44 12.85 -10.03 3.78
N LYS A 45 12.95 -9.89 2.46
CA LYS A 45 13.74 -8.84 1.82
C LYS A 45 12.98 -7.52 1.87
N GLY A 46 13.70 -6.42 1.98
CA GLY A 46 13.15 -5.07 2.02
C GLY A 46 14.16 -4.08 1.47
N LEU A 47 13.67 -2.95 0.95
CA LEU A 47 14.53 -1.93 0.34
C LEU A 47 14.56 -0.65 1.19
N ALA A 48 15.76 -0.19 1.54
CA ALA A 48 15.96 1.11 2.15
C ALA A 48 16.72 2.02 1.17
N VAL A 49 16.15 3.17 0.84
CA VAL A 49 16.77 4.17 -0.04
C VAL A 49 16.94 5.45 0.77
N SER A 50 18.13 6.03 0.74
CA SER A 50 18.40 7.33 1.39
C SER A 50 18.88 8.31 0.34
N PHE A 51 18.28 9.50 0.30
CA PHE A 51 18.86 10.62 -0.43
C PHE A 51 20.01 11.18 0.41
N VAL A 52 21.11 11.51 -0.26
CA VAL A 52 22.34 12.00 0.38
C VAL A 52 22.82 13.21 -0.40
N ALA A 53 22.81 14.37 0.24
CA ALA A 53 23.46 15.55 -0.32
C ALA A 53 24.98 15.50 -0.08
N PRO A 54 25.81 16.22 -0.88
CA PRO A 54 27.26 16.23 -0.69
C PRO A 54 27.72 16.60 0.73
N SER A 55 26.98 17.47 1.42
CA SER A 55 27.23 17.86 2.82
C SER A 55 26.98 16.73 3.84
N GLU A 56 26.34 15.65 3.43
CA GLU A 56 25.95 14.53 4.31
C GLU A 56 26.86 13.31 4.14
N MET A 57 27.84 13.36 3.23
CA MET A 57 28.75 12.25 2.92
C MET A 57 29.48 11.71 4.15
N VAL A 58 29.90 12.60 5.06
CA VAL A 58 30.55 12.19 6.33
C VAL A 58 29.62 11.32 7.17
N ARG A 59 28.33 11.69 7.26
CA ARG A 59 27.32 10.93 7.99
C ARG A 59 26.99 9.62 7.27
N ALA A 60 26.95 9.63 5.95
CA ALA A 60 26.73 8.42 5.14
C ALA A 60 27.85 7.39 5.36
N HIS A 61 29.12 7.81 5.37
CA HIS A 61 30.23 6.90 5.65
C HIS A 61 30.19 6.39 7.10
N ALA A 62 29.91 7.24 8.08
CA ALA A 62 29.74 6.81 9.47
C ALA A 62 28.63 5.76 9.61
N LEU A 63 27.54 5.91 8.85
CA LEU A 63 26.45 4.92 8.79
C LEU A 63 26.90 3.60 8.13
N GLU A 64 27.60 3.65 7.00
CA GLU A 64 28.16 2.45 6.35
C GLU A 64 29.09 1.68 7.29
N ASP A 65 29.95 2.40 8.02
CA ASP A 65 30.88 1.82 8.98
C ASP A 65 30.15 1.22 10.18
N TYR A 66 29.09 1.88 10.68
CA TYR A 66 28.24 1.37 11.77
C TYR A 66 27.49 0.10 11.38
N ILE A 67 26.92 0.05 10.16
CA ILE A 67 26.18 -1.12 9.67
C ILE A 67 27.14 -2.23 9.21
N GLY A 68 28.38 -1.89 8.87
CA GLY A 68 29.35 -2.81 8.27
C GLY A 68 29.00 -3.19 6.82
N LEU A 69 28.23 -2.35 6.12
CA LEU A 69 27.79 -2.57 4.75
C LEU A 69 28.12 -1.36 3.88
N LYS A 70 28.63 -1.63 2.67
CA LYS A 70 28.79 -0.58 1.65
C LYS A 70 27.49 -0.37 0.91
N SER A 71 27.10 0.89 0.77
CA SER A 71 25.87 1.26 0.06
C SER A 71 26.09 1.22 -1.44
N THR A 72 25.02 0.91 -2.19
CA THR A 72 25.02 1.07 -3.64
C THR A 72 24.70 2.52 -3.97
N TRP A 73 25.71 3.27 -4.41
CA TRP A 73 25.57 4.69 -4.74
C TRP A 73 25.04 4.89 -6.16
N LEU A 74 23.96 5.66 -6.29
CA LEU A 74 23.37 6.06 -7.57
C LEU A 74 23.27 7.58 -7.62
N SER A 75 23.73 8.19 -8.71
CA SER A 75 23.57 9.64 -8.89
C SER A 75 22.15 9.99 -9.30
N ALA A 76 21.66 11.13 -8.82
CA ALA A 76 20.32 11.62 -9.15
C ALA A 76 20.13 11.77 -10.66
N ASP A 77 21.14 12.26 -11.39
CA ASP A 77 21.07 12.44 -12.84
C ASP A 77 20.82 11.12 -13.57
N LYS A 78 21.48 10.04 -13.15
CA LYS A 78 21.28 8.70 -13.74
C LYS A 78 19.88 8.17 -13.43
N MET A 79 19.34 8.48 -12.25
CA MET A 79 17.99 8.08 -11.86
C MET A 79 16.91 8.84 -12.66
N MET A 80 17.08 10.15 -12.81
CA MET A 80 16.14 11.01 -13.54
C MET A 80 16.20 10.82 -15.06
N ALA A 81 17.31 10.33 -15.60
CA ALA A 81 17.43 9.99 -17.01
C ALA A 81 16.55 8.81 -17.43
N SER A 82 16.03 8.03 -16.47
CA SER A 82 15.08 6.95 -16.74
C SER A 82 13.66 7.50 -16.81
N PRO A 83 12.84 7.09 -17.81
CA PRO A 83 11.45 7.52 -17.88
C PRO A 83 10.69 7.05 -16.63
N MET A 84 10.14 8.00 -15.87
CA MET A 84 9.31 7.70 -14.71
C MET A 84 7.95 7.17 -15.21
N GLN A 85 7.74 5.87 -15.09
CA GLN A 85 6.40 5.30 -15.26
C GLN A 85 5.67 5.36 -13.92
N PRO A 86 4.51 6.04 -13.83
CA PRO A 86 3.70 6.01 -12.63
C PRO A 86 3.36 4.57 -12.28
N LEU A 87 3.65 4.16 -11.04
CA LEU A 87 3.17 2.89 -10.51
C LEU A 87 1.64 2.98 -10.45
N GLU A 88 0.97 2.29 -11.36
CA GLU A 88 -0.47 2.19 -11.30
C GLU A 88 -0.89 1.22 -10.20
N ALA A 89 -1.82 1.64 -9.35
CA ALA A 89 -2.40 0.74 -8.37
C ALA A 89 -3.11 -0.41 -9.10
N GLU A 90 -2.69 -1.64 -8.80
CA GLU A 90 -3.27 -2.86 -9.38
C GLU A 90 -4.74 -3.05 -8.95
N MET A 91 -5.09 -2.52 -7.77
CA MET A 91 -6.41 -2.60 -7.17
C MET A 91 -7.11 -1.24 -7.22
N VAL A 92 -8.43 -1.27 -7.38
CA VAL A 92 -9.33 -0.14 -7.20
C VAL A 92 -10.36 -0.47 -6.13
N THR A 93 -10.74 0.52 -5.34
CA THR A 93 -11.72 0.32 -4.27
C THR A 93 -13.13 0.64 -4.78
N LEU A 94 -14.05 -0.31 -4.63
CA LEU A 94 -15.48 -0.09 -4.87
C LEU A 94 -16.17 0.23 -3.55
N CYS A 95 -17.01 1.27 -3.56
CA CYS A 95 -17.91 1.62 -2.47
C CYS A 95 -19.30 1.07 -2.78
N ILE A 96 -19.83 0.25 -1.87
CA ILE A 96 -21.15 -0.37 -1.95
C ILE A 96 -22.05 0.27 -0.89
N ASP A 97 -23.21 0.78 -1.30
CA ASP A 97 -24.25 1.31 -0.41
C ASP A 97 -25.02 0.16 0.26
N GLY A 98 -24.30 -0.60 1.10
CA GLY A 98 -24.78 -1.81 1.72
C GLY A 98 -23.83 -2.34 2.79
N GLY A 99 -23.94 -1.81 4.01
CA GLY A 99 -23.10 -2.19 5.16
C GLY A 99 -23.78 -3.14 6.15
N ARG A 100 -23.24 -3.17 7.38
CA ARG A 100 -23.73 -4.04 8.48
C ARG A 100 -25.21 -3.81 8.83
N LYS A 101 -25.71 -2.56 8.77
CA LYS A 101 -27.14 -2.27 9.04
C LYS A 101 -28.06 -2.87 7.97
N ALA A 102 -27.56 -3.05 6.75
CA ALA A 102 -28.27 -3.79 5.71
C ALA A 102 -28.20 -5.32 5.91
N LYS A 103 -27.58 -5.81 6.99
CA LYS A 103 -27.31 -7.22 7.30
C LYS A 103 -26.41 -7.90 6.25
N ILE A 104 -25.62 -7.13 5.49
CA ILE A 104 -24.66 -7.64 4.51
C ILE A 104 -23.36 -8.02 5.23
N ARG A 105 -22.79 -9.18 4.89
CA ARG A 105 -21.52 -9.70 5.42
C ARG A 105 -20.46 -9.73 4.30
N PRO A 106 -19.16 -9.77 4.64
CA PRO A 106 -18.10 -9.90 3.63
C PRO A 106 -18.30 -11.09 2.68
N GLY A 107 -18.75 -12.24 3.21
CA GLY A 107 -19.05 -13.42 2.40
C GLY A 107 -20.20 -13.23 1.42
N ASP A 108 -21.18 -12.38 1.72
CA ASP A 108 -22.28 -12.06 0.80
C ASP A 108 -21.74 -11.26 -0.41
N ILE A 109 -20.80 -10.33 -0.16
CA ILE A 109 -20.14 -9.52 -1.19
C ILE A 109 -19.20 -10.39 -2.03
N LEU A 110 -18.40 -11.23 -1.38
CA LEU A 110 -17.51 -12.16 -2.06
C LEU A 110 -18.30 -13.11 -2.96
N GLY A 111 -19.39 -13.70 -2.44
CA GLY A 111 -20.26 -14.61 -3.20
C GLY A 111 -20.89 -13.95 -4.43
N ALA A 112 -21.37 -12.71 -4.32
CA ALA A 112 -21.91 -11.97 -5.46
C ALA A 112 -20.85 -11.68 -6.53
N LEU A 113 -19.59 -11.45 -6.13
CA LEU A 113 -18.48 -11.21 -7.04
C LEU A 113 -17.93 -12.49 -7.68
N THR A 114 -17.80 -13.57 -6.94
CA THR A 114 -17.20 -14.81 -7.45
C THR A 114 -18.19 -15.75 -8.12
N GLY A 115 -19.45 -15.74 -7.65
CA GLY A 115 -20.54 -16.49 -8.25
C GLY A 115 -21.05 -15.78 -9.50
N ASP A 116 -21.89 -14.76 -9.31
CA ASP A 116 -22.65 -14.14 -10.41
C ASP A 116 -21.76 -13.33 -11.37
N ALA A 117 -20.71 -12.68 -10.86
CA ALA A 117 -19.80 -11.92 -11.70
C ALA A 117 -18.65 -12.76 -12.29
N GLY A 118 -18.48 -14.01 -11.87
CA GLY A 118 -17.42 -14.90 -12.33
C GLY A 118 -16.02 -14.27 -12.20
N LEU A 119 -15.79 -13.47 -11.15
CA LEU A 119 -14.44 -13.06 -10.76
C LEU A 119 -13.80 -14.21 -9.99
N THR A 120 -12.47 -14.32 -10.07
CA THR A 120 -11.76 -15.27 -9.23
C THR A 120 -11.55 -14.68 -7.84
N ALA A 121 -11.31 -15.52 -6.83
CA ALA A 121 -10.94 -15.04 -5.50
C ALA A 121 -9.67 -14.16 -5.53
N ALA A 122 -8.78 -14.35 -6.50
CA ALA A 122 -7.57 -13.54 -6.69
C ALA A 122 -7.86 -12.13 -7.23
N ASP A 123 -9.03 -11.89 -7.84
CA ASP A 123 -9.46 -10.57 -8.29
C ASP A 123 -10.05 -9.72 -7.16
N VAL A 124 -10.38 -10.34 -6.02
CA VAL A 124 -11.05 -9.71 -4.88
C VAL A 124 -10.07 -9.60 -3.71
N GLY A 125 -9.75 -8.38 -3.34
CA GLY A 125 -8.89 -8.08 -2.20
C GLY A 125 -9.68 -7.86 -0.91
N LYS A 126 -9.12 -7.02 -0.04
CA LYS A 126 -9.68 -6.70 1.27
C LYS A 126 -11.12 -6.18 1.17
N ILE A 127 -11.99 -6.67 2.06
CA ILE A 127 -13.36 -6.20 2.23
C ILE A 127 -13.50 -5.56 3.61
N ASP A 128 -13.75 -4.26 3.64
CA ASP A 128 -13.96 -3.49 4.86
C ASP A 128 -15.44 -3.16 5.02
N MET A 129 -16.00 -3.51 6.18
CA MET A 129 -17.42 -3.32 6.48
C MET A 129 -17.64 -2.09 7.36
N PHE A 130 -18.64 -1.27 7.03
CA PHE A 130 -19.10 -0.15 7.84
C PHE A 130 -20.61 -0.27 8.10
N PRO A 131 -21.22 0.60 8.95
CA PRO A 131 -22.65 0.50 9.24
C PRO A 131 -23.53 0.66 7.99
N ILE A 132 -23.22 1.64 7.13
CA ILE A 132 -24.02 2.01 5.96
C ILE A 132 -23.37 1.54 4.67
N HIS A 133 -22.04 1.61 4.57
CA HIS A 133 -21.28 1.24 3.37
C HIS A 133 -20.44 -0.02 3.59
N ALA A 134 -20.01 -0.63 2.50
CA ALA A 134 -18.92 -1.59 2.46
C ALA A 134 -17.92 -1.16 1.38
N TYR A 135 -16.65 -1.47 1.58
CA TYR A 135 -15.58 -1.21 0.63
C TYR A 135 -14.94 -2.53 0.26
N VAL A 136 -14.71 -2.75 -1.03
CA VAL A 136 -14.02 -3.93 -1.53
C VAL A 136 -12.94 -3.51 -2.52
N ALA A 137 -11.72 -3.99 -2.31
CA ALA A 137 -10.65 -3.85 -3.28
C ALA A 137 -10.86 -4.86 -4.41
N ILE A 138 -10.83 -4.41 -5.66
CA ILE A 138 -10.99 -5.24 -6.87
C ILE A 138 -9.84 -4.95 -7.82
N ARG A 139 -9.31 -5.99 -8.47
CA ARG A 139 -8.30 -5.81 -9.53
C ARG A 139 -8.81 -4.86 -10.61
N LYS A 140 -8.01 -3.87 -10.99
CA LYS A 140 -8.40 -2.79 -11.93
C LYS A 140 -8.96 -3.32 -13.25
N ALA A 141 -8.39 -4.42 -13.77
CA ALA A 141 -8.87 -5.12 -14.96
C ALA A 141 -10.30 -5.65 -14.82
N SER A 142 -10.68 -6.09 -13.62
CA SER A 142 -11.97 -6.71 -13.30
C SER A 142 -13.01 -5.71 -12.75
N ALA A 143 -12.60 -4.46 -12.49
CA ALA A 143 -13.43 -3.45 -11.83
C ALA A 143 -14.72 -3.10 -12.59
N LYS A 144 -14.64 -2.91 -13.91
CA LYS A 144 -15.83 -2.60 -14.74
C LYS A 144 -16.85 -3.74 -14.69
N LYS A 145 -16.38 -4.98 -14.77
CA LYS A 145 -17.21 -6.19 -14.68
C LYS A 145 -17.87 -6.29 -13.31
N ALA A 146 -17.10 -6.08 -12.24
CA ALA A 146 -17.59 -6.09 -10.87
C ALA A 146 -18.68 -5.03 -10.62
N ILE A 147 -18.48 -3.79 -11.09
CA ILE A 147 -19.48 -2.72 -10.93
C ILE A 147 -20.77 -3.08 -11.64
N LYS A 148 -20.69 -3.49 -12.90
CA LYS A 148 -21.88 -3.86 -13.69
C LYS A 148 -22.68 -4.94 -12.98
N GLN A 149 -22.02 -6.01 -12.55
CA GLN A 149 -22.70 -7.13 -11.91
C GLN A 149 -23.23 -6.81 -10.52
N LEU A 150 -22.53 -6.01 -9.71
CA LEU A 150 -23.06 -5.60 -8.42
C LEU A 150 -24.20 -4.57 -8.52
N GLN A 151 -24.28 -3.81 -9.62
CA GLN A 151 -25.38 -2.88 -9.89
C GLN A 151 -26.62 -3.58 -10.47
N GLU A 152 -26.43 -4.57 -11.35
CA GLU A 152 -27.50 -5.35 -11.98
C GLU A 152 -28.00 -6.49 -11.07
N GLY A 153 -27.10 -7.05 -10.26
CA GLY A 153 -27.36 -8.15 -9.34
C GLY A 153 -27.89 -7.72 -7.97
N LYS A 154 -28.05 -8.71 -7.10
CA LYS A 154 -28.54 -8.53 -5.72
C LYS A 154 -27.54 -9.09 -4.72
N ILE A 155 -27.10 -8.26 -3.79
CA ILE A 155 -26.32 -8.72 -2.64
C ILE A 155 -27.32 -9.10 -1.56
N LYS A 156 -27.40 -10.40 -1.24
CA LYS A 156 -28.37 -10.92 -0.25
C LYS A 156 -29.82 -10.50 -0.56
N GLY A 157 -30.20 -10.55 -1.83
CA GLY A 157 -31.55 -10.18 -2.29
C GLY A 157 -31.83 -8.67 -2.32
N LYS A 158 -30.84 -7.81 -2.05
CA LYS A 158 -30.99 -6.34 -2.04
C LYS A 158 -30.22 -5.70 -3.19
N ASN A 159 -30.81 -4.66 -3.78
CA ASN A 159 -30.12 -3.82 -4.75
C ASN A 159 -29.21 -2.84 -4.00
N CYS A 160 -27.94 -2.81 -4.37
CA CYS A 160 -26.97 -1.89 -3.80
C CYS A 160 -26.42 -0.98 -4.90
N LYS A 161 -26.31 0.32 -4.62
CA LYS A 161 -25.57 1.21 -5.50
C LYS A 161 -24.08 0.97 -5.30
N VAL A 162 -23.33 0.87 -6.39
CA VAL A 162 -21.89 0.64 -6.37
C VAL A 162 -21.20 1.69 -7.22
N ARG A 163 -20.09 2.24 -6.70
CA ARG A 163 -19.27 3.23 -7.40
C ARG A 163 -17.80 3.03 -7.09
N ILE A 164 -16.93 3.44 -8.02
CA ILE A 164 -15.50 3.53 -7.73
C ILE A 164 -15.29 4.62 -6.68
N TYR A 165 -14.61 4.27 -5.60
CA TYR A 165 -14.16 5.22 -4.60
C TYR A 165 -12.92 5.93 -5.16
N LYS A 166 -13.01 7.26 -5.27
CA LYS A 166 -11.91 8.13 -5.70
C LYS A 166 -11.23 8.72 -4.48
#